data_AF-A0A832Y0E1-F1
#
_entry.id   AF-A0A832Y0E1-F1
#
_cell.length_a   1.000
_cell.length_b   1.000
_cell.length_c   1.000
_cell.angle_alpha   90.00
_cell.angle_beta   90.00
_cell.angle_gamma   90.00
#
_symmetry.space_group_name_H-M   'P 1'
#
loop_
_entity.id
_entity.type
_entity.pdbx_description
1 polymer ?
#
loop_
_entity_poly.entity_id
_entity_poly.type
_entity_poly.pdbx_seq_one_letter_code
_entity_poly.pdbx_strand_id
1 'polypeptide(L)'
;VDFDICVADGACIDACPVDVFEWIDTPEHPASDKKAIMSREPDCIVCKACEEVCPVTAVLITDPADIGTGAGSTETVTEEVPAETSSETVVEAPIVMTSDDTALFFHKPNKWLNRAKDVLNKEELPSTGIEKAKDMFKGIRKQTLDSLPRGKDYLALVDNEKCIGCTQCVYFCNFASIDMISWDLMARTSQFESKKALILEDTCTGCTLCVFACPVEAITMEAKT
;
A
#
# COMPACT_ATOMS: atom_id res chain seq x y z
N VAL A 1 8.22 14.72 9.59
CA VAL A 1 8.28 15.18 11.00
C VAL A 1 9.25 16.34 11.05
N ASP A 2 8.80 17.50 11.54
CA ASP A 2 9.64 18.66 11.80
C ASP A 2 10.39 18.47 13.13
N PHE A 3 11.72 18.39 13.04
CA PHE A 3 12.57 18.15 14.20
C PHE A 3 12.77 19.40 15.06
N ASP A 4 12.56 20.60 14.52
CA ASP A 4 12.74 21.84 15.26
C ASP A 4 11.69 21.98 16.37
N ILE A 5 10.45 21.55 16.08
CA ILE A 5 9.30 21.66 16.99
C ILE A 5 8.92 20.37 17.71
N CYS A 6 9.36 19.19 17.25
CA CYS A 6 9.04 17.91 17.89
C CYS A 6 9.54 17.85 19.35
N VAL A 7 8.62 17.67 20.32
CA VAL A 7 8.93 17.60 21.76
C VAL A 7 9.15 16.19 22.30
N ALA A 8 9.15 15.17 21.42
CA ALA A 8 9.33 13.77 21.78
C ALA A 8 8.32 13.21 22.79
N ASP A 9 7.07 13.63 22.66
CA ASP A 9 5.93 13.14 23.44
C ASP A 9 5.55 11.70 23.08
N GLY A 10 5.77 11.30 21.83
CA GLY A 10 5.53 9.92 21.37
C GLY A 10 4.09 9.62 20.94
N ALA A 11 3.16 10.58 20.99
CA ALA A 11 1.76 10.33 20.61
C ALA A 11 1.61 9.82 19.17
N CYS A 12 2.46 10.30 18.26
CA CYS A 12 2.48 9.83 16.86
C CYS A 12 2.90 8.37 16.71
N ILE A 13 3.73 7.82 17.62
CA ILE A 13 4.13 6.41 17.62
C ILE A 13 2.94 5.57 18.09
N ASP A 14 2.33 5.95 19.22
CA ASP A 14 1.21 5.22 19.81
C ASP A 14 -0.06 5.24 18.94
N ALA A 15 -0.28 6.33 18.20
CA ALA A 15 -1.43 6.47 17.32
C ALA A 15 -1.26 5.78 15.95
N CYS A 16 -0.05 5.34 15.60
CA CYS A 16 0.22 4.80 14.27
C CYS A 16 -0.22 3.34 14.15
N PRO A 17 -1.25 3.00 13.36
CA PRO A 17 -1.76 1.62 13.26
C PRO A 17 -0.80 0.65 12.55
N VAL A 18 0.24 1.17 11.89
CA VAL A 18 1.19 0.43 11.07
C VAL A 18 2.64 0.57 11.56
N ASP A 19 2.84 1.17 12.74
CA ASP A 19 4.14 1.29 13.42
C ASP A 19 5.29 1.78 12.51
N VAL A 20 5.07 2.90 11.80
CA VAL A 20 6.08 3.47 10.87
C VAL A 20 7.09 4.43 11.51
N PHE A 21 6.91 4.75 12.79
CA PHE A 21 7.75 5.68 13.53
C PHE A 21 8.75 4.95 14.43
N GLU A 22 9.96 5.47 14.51
CA GLU A 22 11.02 5.03 15.41
C GLU A 22 11.63 6.23 16.13
N TRP A 23 12.37 5.96 17.21
CA TRP A 23 13.13 6.99 17.91
C TRP A 23 14.52 7.15 17.30
N ILE A 24 14.93 8.40 17.08
CA ILE A 24 16.31 8.77 16.77
C ILE A 24 16.84 9.68 17.87
N ASP A 25 18.05 9.41 18.33
CA ASP A 25 18.74 10.25 19.31
C ASP A 25 19.32 11.49 18.61
N THR A 26 19.00 12.67 19.11
CA THR A 26 19.49 13.97 18.64
C THR A 26 20.06 14.75 19.84
N PRO A 27 21.26 14.38 20.33
CA PRO A 27 21.84 15.03 21.50
C PRO A 27 22.05 16.52 21.22
N GLU A 28 21.82 17.35 22.25
CA GLU A 28 21.99 18.82 22.22
C GLU A 28 20.94 19.61 21.41
N HIS A 29 19.83 18.98 20.99
CA HIS A 29 18.77 19.70 20.29
C HIS A 29 17.87 20.51 21.26
N PRO A 30 17.54 21.79 20.97
CA PRO A 30 16.83 22.67 21.91
C PRO A 30 15.50 22.13 22.48
N ALA A 31 14.72 21.43 21.67
CA ALA A 31 13.41 20.93 22.07
C ALA A 31 13.40 19.53 22.76
N SER A 32 14.34 18.64 22.45
CA SER A 32 14.41 17.29 23.04
C SER A 32 15.66 16.55 22.54
N ASP A 33 16.27 15.72 23.39
CA ASP A 33 17.43 14.87 23.05
C ASP A 33 17.09 13.65 22.15
N LYS A 34 15.80 13.42 21.85
CA LYS A 34 15.32 12.36 20.95
C LYS A 34 14.19 12.87 20.08
N LYS A 35 13.98 12.28 18.89
CA LYS A 35 12.93 12.67 17.94
C LYS A 35 12.25 11.46 17.34
N ALA A 36 10.97 11.60 16.99
CA ALA A 36 10.28 10.58 16.22
C ALA A 36 10.65 10.74 14.74
N ILE A 37 11.16 9.67 14.12
CA ILE A 37 11.46 9.60 12.69
C ILE A 37 10.53 8.58 12.04
N MET A 38 10.01 8.88 10.86
CA MET A 38 9.23 7.93 10.07
C MET A 38 10.18 7.07 9.23
N SER A 39 10.81 6.05 9.84
CA SER A 39 11.82 5.23 9.16
C SER A 39 11.22 4.29 8.11
N ARG A 40 9.93 3.97 8.23
CA ARG A 40 9.18 3.09 7.32
C ARG A 40 8.10 3.86 6.54
N GLU A 41 8.51 4.96 5.91
CA GLU A 41 7.63 5.77 5.05
C GLU A 41 6.82 4.96 4.01
N PRO A 42 7.37 3.94 3.33
CA PRO A 42 6.61 3.16 2.34
C PRO A 42 5.44 2.36 2.90
N ASP A 43 5.45 2.09 4.21
CA ASP A 43 4.39 1.33 4.89
C ASP A 43 3.29 2.27 5.42
N CYS A 44 3.45 3.59 5.28
CA CYS A 44 2.47 4.58 5.71
C CYS A 44 1.20 4.47 4.86
N ILE A 45 0.07 4.24 5.52
CA ILE A 45 -1.26 4.16 4.87
C ILE A 45 -1.95 5.53 4.74
N VAL A 46 -1.23 6.63 5.01
CA VAL A 46 -1.75 8.01 4.88
C VAL A 46 -3.04 8.25 5.68
N CYS A 47 -3.15 7.65 6.86
CA CYS A 47 -4.36 7.75 7.70
C CYS A 47 -4.49 9.06 8.50
N LYS A 48 -3.43 9.88 8.54
CA LYS A 48 -3.35 11.17 9.26
C LYS A 48 -3.55 11.14 10.79
N ALA A 49 -3.71 9.96 11.40
CA ALA A 49 -3.84 9.84 12.85
C ALA A 49 -2.70 10.49 13.64
N CYS A 50 -1.46 10.40 13.14
CA CYS A 50 -0.27 11.00 13.75
C CYS A 50 -0.23 12.54 13.69
N GLU A 51 -0.93 13.15 12.72
CA GLU A 51 -1.04 14.59 12.57
C GLU A 51 -2.03 15.17 13.60
N GLU A 52 -3.15 14.48 13.80
CA GLU A 52 -4.20 14.92 14.73
C GLU A 52 -3.79 14.82 16.21
N VAL A 53 -3.03 13.79 16.57
CA VAL A 53 -2.61 13.59 17.98
C VAL A 53 -1.37 14.41 18.36
N CYS A 54 -0.69 15.04 17.40
CA CYS A 54 0.56 15.72 17.68
C CYS A 54 0.32 17.05 18.41
N PRO A 55 0.78 17.21 19.67
CA PRO A 55 0.45 18.39 20.48
C PRO A 55 1.11 19.68 19.98
N VAL A 56 2.16 19.56 19.19
CA VAL A 56 2.98 20.66 18.66
C VAL A 56 2.93 20.74 17.13
N THR A 57 2.08 19.94 16.49
CA THR A 57 1.94 19.89 15.02
C THR A 57 3.28 19.67 14.31
N ALA A 58 4.13 18.79 14.86
CA ALA A 58 5.41 18.41 14.26
C ALA A 58 5.28 17.39 13.12
N VAL A 59 4.12 16.74 12.97
CA VAL A 59 3.89 15.73 11.94
C VAL A 59 2.93 16.31 10.91
N LEU A 60 3.33 16.30 9.64
CA LEU A 60 2.50 16.70 8.50
C LEU A 60 2.56 15.60 7.46
N ILE A 61 1.40 15.13 7.00
CA ILE A 61 1.29 14.15 5.93
C ILE A 61 0.89 14.88 4.64
N THR A 62 1.83 15.06 3.73
CA THR A 62 1.61 15.71 2.43
C THR A 62 1.32 14.69 1.34
N ASP A 63 0.30 14.95 0.52
CA ASP A 63 0.09 14.17 -0.69
C ASP A 63 1.16 14.52 -1.73
N PRO A 64 1.61 13.56 -2.55
CA PRO A 64 2.66 13.81 -3.56
C PRO A 64 2.28 14.84 -4.63
N ALA A 65 1.01 15.24 -4.71
CA ALA A 65 0.54 16.32 -5.58
C ALA A 65 0.83 17.73 -5.01
N ASP A 66 1.06 17.86 -3.69
CA ASP A 66 1.22 19.14 -3.00
C ASP A 66 2.69 19.56 -2.80
N ILE A 67 3.63 18.70 -3.22
CA ILE A 67 5.08 18.96 -3.16
C ILE A 67 5.47 19.90 -4.32
N GLY A 68 5.10 21.18 -4.20
CA GLY A 68 5.36 22.19 -5.23
C GLY A 68 5.04 23.64 -4.84
N THR A 69 4.31 23.85 -3.76
CA THR A 69 3.92 25.20 -3.28
C THR A 69 4.35 25.35 -1.83
N GLY A 70 5.54 25.89 -1.63
CA GLY A 70 6.07 26.19 -0.31
C GLY A 70 5.33 27.36 0.37
N ALA A 71 5.23 27.20 1.70
CA ALA A 71 5.10 28.21 2.74
C ALA A 71 3.70 28.68 3.17
N GLY A 72 3.45 28.47 4.47
CA GLY A 72 2.89 29.51 5.33
C GLY A 72 1.43 29.33 5.74
N SER A 73 1.24 29.06 7.03
CA SER A 73 0.01 29.32 7.79
C SER A 73 -0.67 30.65 7.40
N THR A 74 -2.00 30.73 7.49
CA THR A 74 -2.76 31.67 8.35
C THR A 74 -4.26 31.63 7.99
N GLU A 75 -5.08 31.38 9.02
CA GLU A 75 -6.45 31.85 9.27
C GLU A 75 -7.54 31.74 8.19
N THR A 76 -8.56 30.96 8.54
CA THR A 76 -9.92 31.06 8.08
C THR A 76 -10.47 32.48 8.29
N VAL A 77 -10.63 33.24 7.21
CA VAL A 77 -11.59 34.35 7.15
C VAL A 77 -12.45 34.16 5.91
N THR A 78 -13.73 33.99 6.17
CA THR A 78 -14.84 34.08 5.22
C THR A 78 -14.90 35.49 4.60
N GLU A 79 -14.92 35.60 3.28
CA GLU A 79 -15.86 36.48 2.56
C GLU A 79 -15.79 36.27 1.03
N GLU A 80 -16.96 35.93 0.50
CA GLU A 80 -17.60 36.41 -0.73
C GLU A 80 -16.94 36.29 -2.14
N VAL A 81 -17.74 35.64 -2.98
CA VAL A 81 -17.74 35.58 -4.45
C VAL A 81 -18.02 36.98 -5.01
N PRO A 82 -17.35 37.40 -6.10
CA PRO A 82 -18.11 37.49 -7.34
C PRO A 82 -17.37 36.96 -8.58
N ALA A 83 -18.20 36.50 -9.51
CA ALA A 83 -17.89 36.08 -10.86
C ALA A 83 -17.41 37.24 -11.75
N GLU A 84 -16.64 36.90 -12.80
CA GLU A 84 -16.78 37.27 -14.22
C GLU A 84 -15.41 37.07 -14.92
N THR A 85 -15.24 36.07 -15.79
CA THR A 85 -15.49 36.06 -17.26
C THR A 85 -14.23 36.37 -18.07
N SER A 86 -13.94 35.47 -19.03
CA SER A 86 -13.08 35.63 -20.24
C SER A 86 -11.57 35.82 -19.99
N SER A 87 -10.62 35.31 -20.77
CA SER A 87 -10.54 34.59 -22.04
C SER A 87 -9.04 34.37 -22.33
N GLU A 88 -8.67 33.29 -23.02
CA GLU A 88 -7.58 33.15 -24.04
C GLU A 88 -6.20 33.80 -23.75
N THR A 89 -5.01 33.24 -24.01
CA THR A 89 -4.51 32.15 -24.86
C THR A 89 -3.02 31.92 -24.53
N VAL A 90 -2.59 30.66 -24.65
CA VAL A 90 -1.31 30.12 -25.15
C VAL A 90 -0.09 31.05 -25.28
N VAL A 91 1.03 30.69 -24.62
CA VAL A 91 2.33 30.55 -25.30
C VAL A 91 3.22 29.55 -24.56
N GLU A 92 3.28 28.36 -25.15
CA GLU A 92 4.22 27.29 -24.86
C GLU A 92 5.55 27.65 -25.54
N ALA A 93 6.63 27.84 -24.77
CA ALA A 93 7.97 27.94 -25.32
C ALA A 93 8.60 26.54 -25.34
N PRO A 94 9.02 26.01 -26.50
CA PRO A 94 9.60 24.68 -26.58
C PRO A 94 11.03 24.73 -26.03
N ILE A 95 11.27 24.11 -24.88
CA ILE A 95 12.63 23.83 -24.43
C ILE A 95 13.08 22.58 -25.19
N VAL A 96 14.04 22.80 -26.07
CA VAL A 96 14.81 21.79 -26.78
C VAL A 96 15.38 20.80 -25.77
N MET A 97 14.84 19.58 -25.73
CA MET A 97 15.48 18.47 -25.04
C MET A 97 16.68 18.04 -25.89
N THR A 98 17.85 18.61 -25.59
CA THR A 98 19.11 18.02 -26.03
C THR A 98 19.23 16.67 -25.34
N SER A 99 19.19 15.61 -26.14
CA SER A 99 19.51 14.26 -25.75
C SER A 99 20.96 14.21 -25.25
N ASP A 100 21.14 14.21 -23.94
CA ASP A 100 22.36 13.70 -23.33
C ASP A 100 21.98 12.57 -22.39
N ASP A 101 22.06 11.37 -22.96
CA ASP A 101 22.12 10.09 -22.27
C ASP A 101 23.32 10.08 -21.32
N THR A 102 23.14 10.64 -20.13
CA THR A 102 24.03 10.35 -19.00
C THR A 102 23.20 10.15 -17.76
N ALA A 103 23.06 8.87 -17.40
CA ALA A 103 22.35 8.38 -16.23
C ALA A 103 22.70 9.20 -14.96
N LEU A 104 21.72 9.91 -14.42
CA LEU A 104 21.78 10.50 -13.08
C LEU A 104 21.42 9.49 -11.97
N PHE A 105 21.40 8.19 -12.29
CA PHE A 105 21.39 7.12 -11.29
C PHE A 105 22.80 6.93 -10.71
N PHE A 106 23.28 7.91 -9.96
CA PHE A 106 24.34 7.67 -9.00
C PHE A 106 23.75 6.83 -7.86
N HIS A 107 23.67 5.51 -8.06
CA HIS A 107 23.56 4.58 -6.94
C HIS A 107 24.84 4.71 -6.12
N LYS A 108 24.84 5.61 -5.14
CA LYS A 108 25.87 5.66 -4.12
C LYS A 108 25.90 4.27 -3.49
N PRO A 109 27.03 3.55 -3.53
CA PRO A 109 27.07 2.19 -3.01
C PRO A 109 26.72 2.25 -1.52
N ASN A 110 25.58 1.66 -1.16
CA ASN A 110 25.10 1.61 0.21
C ASN A 110 26.10 0.81 1.05
N LYS A 111 27.09 1.50 1.63
CA LYS A 111 28.15 0.89 2.44
C LYS A 111 27.57 0.04 3.57
N TRP A 112 26.41 0.44 4.09
CA TRP A 112 25.66 -0.32 5.07
C TRP A 112 25.03 -1.59 4.49
N LEU A 113 24.36 -1.53 3.32
CA LEU A 113 23.82 -2.71 2.64
C LEU A 113 24.93 -3.71 2.28
N ASN A 114 26.06 -3.19 1.81
CA ASN A 114 27.23 -4.01 1.50
C ASN A 114 27.78 -4.65 2.78
N ARG A 115 27.90 -3.89 3.88
CA ARG A 115 28.32 -4.42 5.17
C ARG A 115 27.34 -5.44 5.76
N ALA A 116 26.03 -5.24 5.61
CA ALA A 116 25.00 -6.15 6.07
C ALA A 116 25.00 -7.44 5.24
N LYS A 117 25.11 -7.33 3.91
CA LYS A 117 25.34 -8.47 3.02
C LYS A 117 26.63 -9.19 3.37
N ASP A 118 27.72 -8.48 3.68
CA ASP A 118 28.99 -9.08 4.09
C ASP A 118 28.90 -9.81 5.43
N VAL A 119 28.03 -9.39 6.35
CA VAL A 119 27.77 -10.08 7.62
C VAL A 119 26.90 -11.32 7.38
N LEU A 120 25.80 -11.17 6.63
CA LEU A 120 24.88 -12.27 6.28
C LEU A 120 25.57 -13.35 5.45
N ASN A 121 26.47 -12.97 4.54
CA ASN A 121 27.25 -13.90 3.73
C ASN A 121 28.33 -14.63 4.53
N LYS A 122 28.72 -14.11 5.70
CA LYS A 122 29.69 -14.75 6.62
C LYS A 122 29.02 -15.67 7.64
N GLU A 123 27.72 -15.52 7.87
CA GLU A 123 26.93 -16.44 8.69
C GLU A 123 26.37 -17.57 7.82
N GLU A 124 26.68 -18.82 8.18
CA GLU A 124 25.99 -19.98 7.64
C GLU A 124 24.59 -20.06 8.28
N LEU A 125 23.65 -19.29 7.72
CA LEU A 125 22.25 -19.40 8.09
C LEU A 125 21.77 -20.83 7.76
N PRO A 126 21.12 -21.54 8.71
CA PRO A 126 20.62 -22.87 8.42
C PRO A 126 19.59 -22.76 7.31
N SER A 127 19.79 -23.47 6.20
CA SER A 127 18.85 -23.54 5.09
C SER A 127 17.46 -23.81 5.68
N THR A 128 16.59 -22.81 5.68
CA THR A 128 15.25 -23.00 6.23
C THR A 128 14.59 -24.11 5.41
N GLY A 129 13.73 -24.92 6.03
CA GLY A 129 12.99 -25.94 5.29
C GLY A 129 12.27 -25.37 4.05
N ILE A 130 11.96 -24.06 4.09
CA ILE A 130 11.32 -23.28 3.03
C ILE A 130 12.22 -23.14 1.79
N GLU A 131 13.53 -22.89 1.94
CA GLU A 131 14.45 -22.79 0.79
C GLU A 131 14.59 -24.12 0.06
N LYS A 132 14.76 -25.22 0.81
CA LYS A 132 14.84 -26.57 0.26
C LYS A 132 13.52 -27.01 -0.39
N ALA A 133 12.39 -26.51 0.10
CA ALA A 133 11.09 -26.84 -0.43
C ALA A 133 10.59 -25.89 -1.53
N LYS A 134 11.27 -24.77 -1.80
CA LYS A 134 10.86 -23.77 -2.80
C LYS A 134 10.66 -24.37 -4.18
N ASP A 135 11.58 -25.22 -4.62
CA ASP A 135 11.49 -25.87 -5.93
C ASP A 135 10.38 -26.92 -5.97
N MET A 136 10.18 -27.65 -4.87
CA MET A 136 9.07 -28.60 -4.73
C MET A 136 7.72 -27.87 -4.79
N PHE A 137 7.56 -26.78 -4.03
CA PHE A 137 6.33 -25.98 -4.02
C PHE A 137 6.06 -25.31 -5.37
N LYS A 138 7.11 -24.87 -6.08
CA LYS A 138 6.98 -24.35 -7.44
C LYS A 138 6.47 -25.42 -8.41
N GLY A 139 6.97 -26.65 -8.29
CA GLY A 139 6.51 -27.80 -9.08
C GLY A 139 5.05 -28.15 -8.81
N ILE A 140 4.67 -28.28 -7.53
CA ILE A 140 3.29 -28.60 -7.11
C ILE A 140 2.33 -27.50 -7.58
N ARG A 141 2.66 -26.23 -7.33
CA ARG A 141 1.82 -25.09 -7.75
C ARG A 141 1.63 -25.04 -9.26
N LYS A 142 2.67 -25.38 -10.05
CA LYS A 142 2.55 -25.46 -11.50
C LYS A 142 1.63 -26.59 -11.94
N GLN A 143 1.75 -27.77 -11.34
CA GLN A 143 0.85 -28.90 -11.63
C GLN A 143 -0.60 -28.56 -11.29
N THR A 144 -0.86 -27.94 -10.13
CA THR A 144 -2.19 -27.48 -9.76
C THR A 144 -2.70 -26.44 -10.74
N LEU A 145 -1.87 -25.44 -11.09
CA LEU A 145 -2.23 -24.43 -12.08
C LEU A 145 -2.64 -25.10 -13.39
N ASP A 146 -1.80 -25.94 -13.98
CA ASP A 146 -2.05 -26.59 -15.27
C ASP A 146 -3.29 -27.51 -15.30
N SER A 147 -3.76 -27.98 -14.14
CA SER A 147 -5.00 -28.78 -14.03
C SER A 147 -6.29 -27.96 -14.08
N LEU A 148 -6.23 -26.65 -13.79
CA LEU A 148 -7.44 -25.81 -13.74
C LEU A 148 -7.84 -25.33 -15.14
N PRO A 149 -9.14 -25.34 -15.45
CA PRO A 149 -9.65 -24.72 -16.67
C PRO A 149 -9.39 -23.21 -16.65
N ARG A 150 -8.85 -22.67 -17.74
CA ARG A 150 -8.50 -21.26 -17.91
C ARG A 150 -9.01 -20.73 -19.23
N GLY A 151 -9.32 -19.44 -19.28
CA GLY A 151 -9.63 -18.73 -20.51
C GLY A 151 -10.94 -17.96 -20.44
N LYS A 152 -11.28 -17.29 -21.53
CA LYS A 152 -12.48 -16.44 -21.63
C LYS A 152 -13.79 -17.21 -21.52
N ASP A 153 -13.75 -18.51 -21.82
CA ASP A 153 -14.91 -19.40 -21.73
C ASP A 153 -15.16 -19.89 -20.29
N TYR A 154 -14.37 -19.44 -19.31
CA TYR A 154 -14.52 -19.82 -17.91
C TYR A 154 -14.71 -18.60 -17.01
N LEU A 155 -15.63 -18.72 -16.06
CA LEU A 155 -15.98 -17.71 -15.08
C LEU A 155 -15.70 -18.25 -13.68
N ALA A 156 -15.19 -17.37 -12.81
CA ALA A 156 -15.00 -17.70 -11.41
C ALA A 156 -16.31 -17.47 -10.63
N LEU A 157 -16.69 -18.43 -9.79
CA LEU A 157 -17.86 -18.36 -8.91
C LEU A 157 -17.44 -18.47 -7.44
N VAL A 158 -18.15 -17.77 -6.56
CA VAL A 158 -17.85 -17.72 -5.13
C VAL A 158 -18.90 -18.49 -4.34
N ASP A 159 -18.45 -19.41 -3.49
CA ASP A 159 -19.26 -20.10 -2.50
C ASP A 159 -19.42 -19.20 -1.25
N ASN A 160 -20.62 -18.66 -1.06
CA ASN A 160 -20.93 -17.72 0.02
C ASN A 160 -20.78 -18.32 1.42
N GLU A 161 -20.96 -19.64 1.57
CA GLU A 161 -20.85 -20.32 2.87
C GLU A 161 -19.38 -20.44 3.30
N LYS A 162 -18.49 -20.69 2.34
CA LYS A 162 -17.05 -20.82 2.60
C LYS A 162 -16.33 -19.47 2.62
N CYS A 163 -16.82 -18.48 1.88
CA CYS A 163 -16.17 -17.19 1.76
C CYS A 163 -16.16 -16.45 3.11
N ILE A 164 -14.97 -16.26 3.68
CA ILE A 164 -14.79 -15.55 4.97
C ILE A 164 -14.60 -14.03 4.82
N GLY A 165 -14.61 -13.49 3.60
CA GLY A 165 -14.47 -12.05 3.37
C GLY A 165 -13.05 -11.48 3.53
N CYS A 166 -12.01 -12.30 3.44
CA CYS A 166 -10.61 -11.87 3.62
C CYS A 166 -10.05 -10.93 2.54
N THR A 167 -10.79 -10.67 1.45
CA THR A 167 -10.43 -9.76 0.33
C THR A 167 -9.19 -10.12 -0.49
N GLN A 168 -8.52 -11.24 -0.22
CA GLN A 168 -7.31 -11.64 -0.94
C GLN A 168 -7.54 -11.80 -2.46
N CYS A 169 -8.71 -12.28 -2.85
CA CYS A 169 -9.09 -12.42 -4.25
C CYS A 169 -9.18 -11.07 -4.99
N VAL A 170 -9.63 -10.00 -4.31
CA VAL A 170 -9.68 -8.64 -4.85
C VAL A 170 -8.27 -8.14 -5.14
N TYR A 171 -7.35 -8.31 -4.20
CA TYR A 171 -5.96 -7.86 -4.34
C TYR A 171 -5.22 -8.52 -5.51
N PHE A 172 -5.48 -9.80 -5.77
CA PHE A 172 -4.85 -10.52 -6.90
C PHE A 172 -5.60 -10.39 -8.23
N CYS A 173 -6.75 -9.71 -8.25
CA CYS A 173 -7.49 -9.50 -9.48
C CYS A 173 -6.94 -8.30 -10.26
N ASN A 174 -6.12 -8.58 -11.29
CA ASN A 174 -5.59 -7.54 -12.18
C ASN A 174 -6.66 -6.84 -13.03
N PHE A 175 -7.88 -7.37 -13.08
CA PHE A 175 -8.97 -6.89 -13.94
C PHE A 175 -10.08 -6.15 -13.17
N ALA A 176 -9.88 -5.95 -11.86
CA ALA A 176 -10.88 -5.33 -10.98
C ALA A 176 -12.29 -5.94 -11.14
N SER A 177 -12.36 -7.26 -11.33
CA SER A 177 -13.60 -7.99 -11.60
C SER A 177 -14.27 -8.53 -10.33
N ILE A 178 -13.79 -8.15 -9.15
CA ILE A 178 -14.24 -8.72 -7.88
C ILE A 178 -14.58 -7.59 -6.93
N ASP A 179 -15.84 -7.52 -6.53
CA ASP A 179 -16.35 -6.59 -5.53
C ASP A 179 -16.65 -7.31 -4.22
N MET A 180 -16.72 -6.54 -3.12
CA MET A 180 -17.11 -7.04 -1.81
C MET A 180 -18.48 -6.50 -1.45
N ILE A 181 -19.48 -7.38 -1.49
CA ILE A 181 -20.87 -7.05 -1.11
C ILE A 181 -21.09 -7.39 0.36
N SER A 182 -21.92 -6.61 1.04
CA SER A 182 -22.39 -7.00 2.37
C SER A 182 -23.38 -8.15 2.27
N TRP A 183 -23.23 -9.12 3.16
CA TRP A 183 -24.10 -10.26 3.28
C TRP A 183 -24.63 -10.32 4.71
N ASP A 184 -25.92 -10.01 4.84
CA ASP A 184 -26.61 -10.03 6.11
C ASP A 184 -26.84 -11.48 6.54
N LEU A 185 -25.98 -11.97 7.43
CA LEU A 185 -26.15 -13.27 8.04
C LEU A 185 -26.93 -13.06 9.34
N MET A 186 -28.14 -13.61 9.42
CA MET A 186 -28.91 -13.64 10.67
C MET A 186 -28.27 -14.60 11.69
N ALA A 187 -27.18 -14.17 12.33
CA ALA A 187 -26.62 -14.85 13.49
C ALA A 187 -27.42 -14.48 14.75
N ARG A 188 -27.70 -15.48 15.61
CA ARG A 188 -28.59 -15.35 16.78
C ARG A 188 -28.17 -14.33 17.87
N THR A 189 -26.96 -13.74 17.81
CA THR A 189 -26.39 -13.02 18.96
C THR A 189 -25.70 -11.68 18.63
N SER A 190 -25.57 -11.27 17.38
CA SER A 190 -25.21 -9.90 16.98
C SER A 190 -25.28 -9.80 15.46
N GLN A 191 -25.63 -8.63 14.94
CA GLN A 191 -25.57 -8.32 13.51
C GLN A 191 -24.10 -8.24 13.08
N PHE A 192 -23.50 -9.38 12.76
CA PHE A 192 -22.19 -9.41 12.11
C PHE A 192 -22.41 -9.35 10.60
N GLU A 193 -22.28 -8.15 10.04
CA GLU A 193 -22.32 -7.92 8.59
C GLU A 193 -21.04 -8.51 7.97
N SER A 194 -21.13 -9.74 7.46
CA SER A 194 -20.00 -10.38 6.77
C SER A 194 -19.95 -9.90 5.32
N LYS A 195 -18.80 -9.44 4.85
CA LYS A 195 -18.62 -9.10 3.43
C LYS A 195 -18.28 -10.36 2.64
N LYS A 196 -18.90 -10.54 1.47
CA LYS A 196 -18.67 -11.67 0.55
C LYS A 196 -18.18 -11.15 -0.79
N ALA A 197 -17.33 -11.92 -1.45
CA ALA A 197 -16.82 -11.58 -2.77
C ALA A 197 -17.88 -11.86 -3.83
N LEU A 198 -18.07 -10.93 -4.75
CA LEU A 198 -18.93 -11.04 -5.93
C LEU A 198 -18.04 -10.87 -7.17
N ILE A 199 -18.15 -11.79 -8.13
CA ILE A 199 -17.35 -11.75 -9.35
C ILE A 199 -18.23 -11.24 -10.49
N LEU A 200 -17.75 -10.20 -11.17
CA LEU A 200 -18.42 -9.57 -12.31
C LEU A 200 -18.08 -10.33 -13.60
N GLU A 201 -19.10 -10.85 -14.26
CA GLU A 201 -18.92 -11.71 -15.46
C GLU A 201 -18.43 -10.95 -16.69
N ASP A 202 -18.65 -9.64 -16.74
CA ASP A 202 -18.34 -8.79 -17.89
C ASP A 202 -16.85 -8.48 -18.00
N THR A 203 -16.17 -8.33 -16.86
CA THR A 203 -14.74 -7.99 -16.80
C THR A 203 -13.85 -9.18 -16.47
N CYS A 204 -14.42 -10.27 -15.93
CA CYS A 204 -13.66 -11.46 -15.59
C CYS A 204 -13.11 -12.16 -16.84
N THR A 205 -11.79 -12.38 -16.85
CA THR A 205 -11.08 -13.03 -17.96
C THR A 205 -10.85 -14.52 -17.79
N GLY A 206 -11.28 -15.09 -16.65
CA GLY A 206 -11.08 -16.51 -16.34
C GLY A 206 -9.63 -16.92 -16.09
N CYS A 207 -8.80 -16.01 -15.56
CA CYS A 207 -7.37 -16.24 -15.32
C CYS A 207 -7.02 -17.14 -14.13
N THR A 208 -7.99 -17.50 -13.28
CA THR A 208 -7.86 -18.41 -12.10
C THR A 208 -7.00 -17.92 -10.92
N LEU A 209 -6.43 -16.70 -10.98
CA LEU A 209 -5.58 -16.17 -9.91
C LEU A 209 -6.31 -16.06 -8.56
N CYS A 210 -7.59 -15.68 -8.59
CA CYS A 210 -8.43 -15.58 -7.40
C CYS A 210 -8.64 -16.92 -6.68
N VAL A 211 -8.71 -18.04 -7.43
CA VAL A 211 -8.84 -19.39 -6.86
C VAL A 211 -7.61 -19.73 -6.03
N PHE A 212 -6.42 -19.47 -6.55
CA PHE A 212 -5.15 -19.69 -5.83
C PHE A 212 -4.94 -18.74 -4.66
N ALA A 213 -5.48 -17.53 -4.76
CA ALA A 213 -5.41 -16.54 -3.70
C ALA A 213 -6.32 -16.87 -2.52
N CYS A 214 -7.36 -17.68 -2.71
CA CYS A 214 -8.36 -17.94 -1.70
C CYS A 214 -7.82 -18.91 -0.63
N PRO A 215 -7.64 -18.49 0.64
CA PRO A 215 -7.09 -19.36 1.68
C PRO A 215 -8.05 -20.47 2.12
N VAL A 216 -9.35 -20.32 1.81
CA VAL A 216 -10.43 -21.24 2.19
C VAL A 216 -11.03 -21.97 0.99
N GLU A 217 -10.41 -21.84 -0.19
CA GLU A 217 -10.84 -22.50 -1.44
C GLU A 217 -12.34 -22.28 -1.75
N ALA A 218 -12.84 -21.07 -1.50
CA ALA A 218 -14.24 -20.70 -1.71
C ALA A 218 -14.56 -20.33 -3.16
N ILE A 219 -13.57 -20.32 -4.07
CA ILE A 219 -13.76 -19.87 -5.45
C ILE A 219 -13.53 -21.05 -6.41
N THR A 220 -14.48 -21.31 -7.29
CA THR A 220 -14.42 -22.35 -8.31
C THR A 220 -14.47 -21.74 -9.72
N MET A 221 -14.05 -22.51 -10.73
CA MET A 221 -14.11 -22.10 -12.13
C MET A 221 -15.17 -22.94 -12.85
N GLU A 222 -16.14 -22.28 -13.48
CA GLU A 222 -17.19 -22.92 -14.27
C GLU A 222 -17.17 -22.40 -15.70
N ALA A 223 -17.69 -23.18 -16.65
CA ALA A 223 -17.78 -22.75 -18.04
C ALA A 223 -18.88 -21.70 -18.21
N LYS A 224 -18.58 -20.61 -18.91
CA LYS A 224 -19.54 -19.57 -19.29
C LYS A 224 -20.47 -20.15 -20.36
N THR A 225 -21.71 -20.45 -20.00
CA THR A 225 -22.76 -20.91 -20.93
C THR A 225 -23.31 -19.80 -21.79
#